data_AF-A0A7M3MH87-F1
#
_entry.id   AF-A0A7M3MH87-F1
#
_cell.length_a   1.000
_cell.length_b   1.000
_cell.length_c   1.000
_cell.angle_alpha   90.00
_cell.angle_beta   90.00
_cell.angle_gamma   90.00
#
_symmetry.space_group_name_H-M   'P 1'
#
loop_
_entity.id
_entity.type
_entity.pdbx_description
1 polymer ?
#
loop_
_entity_poly.entity_id
_entity_poly.type
_entity_poly.pdbx_seq_one_letter_code
_entity_poly.pdbx_strand_id
1 'polypeptide(L)'
;MVKEDLIQLIHDEVGLETKKQAAETLDAILDSITEALGSGDRVALRNFGTFEVRHMAAKKGRNPQTGDPIIIPEHNRPAFSPGKEFAERIRTSDSWNWKRITREIQKMRESLEKTTSEMDIANPESRDYYSRKIAGYQRSYNELVGKLEGYAHAGGGALREIKGGLQRALEEVTDAFKRAADKF
;
A
#
# COMPACT_ATOMS: atom_id res chain seq x y z
N MET A 1 1.92 -4.93 15.77
CA MET A 1 2.40 -3.96 16.77
C MET A 1 1.41 -3.93 17.91
N VAL A 2 1.88 -4.14 19.13
CA VAL A 2 1.10 -4.12 20.39
C VAL A 2 1.55 -2.95 21.28
N LYS A 3 0.91 -2.74 22.44
CA LYS A 3 1.21 -1.61 23.35
C LYS A 3 2.68 -1.59 23.78
N GLU A 4 3.25 -2.72 24.19
CA GLU A 4 4.67 -2.86 24.53
C GLU A 4 5.61 -2.39 23.41
N ASP A 5 5.30 -2.69 22.15
CA ASP A 5 6.11 -2.24 21.01
C ASP A 5 6.13 -0.71 20.91
N LEU A 6 4.98 -0.06 21.16
CA LEU A 6 4.87 1.41 21.17
C LEU A 6 5.64 2.03 22.32
N ILE A 7 5.60 1.43 23.51
CA ILE A 7 6.35 1.89 24.69
C ILE A 7 7.86 1.83 24.39
N GLN A 8 8.32 0.73 23.79
CA GLN A 8 9.71 0.57 23.40
C GLN A 8 10.13 1.65 22.39
N LEU A 9 9.33 1.86 21.34
CA LEU A 9 9.60 2.89 20.33
C LEU A 9 9.65 4.30 20.94
N ILE A 10 8.70 4.65 21.81
CA ILE A 10 8.68 5.96 22.47
C ILE A 10 9.93 6.15 23.34
N HIS A 11 10.32 5.13 24.11
CA HIS A 11 11.55 5.17 24.90
C HIS A 11 12.78 5.44 24.04
N ASP A 12 12.92 4.71 22.94
CA ASP A 12 14.10 4.78 22.07
C ASP A 12 14.15 6.09 21.26
N GLU A 13 13.03 6.52 20.69
CA GLU A 13 12.95 7.70 19.80
C GLU A 13 12.92 9.03 20.58
N VAL A 14 12.24 9.08 21.71
CA VAL A 14 12.16 10.29 22.55
C VAL A 14 13.38 10.39 23.48
N GLY A 15 14.10 9.29 23.70
CA GLY A 15 15.27 9.24 24.58
C GLY A 15 14.88 9.33 26.06
N LEU A 16 13.75 8.74 26.44
CA LEU A 16 13.32 8.71 27.84
C LEU A 16 14.24 7.79 28.65
N GLU A 17 14.55 8.16 29.89
CA GLU A 17 15.49 7.39 30.72
C GLU A 17 14.96 5.99 31.05
N THR A 18 13.63 5.82 31.10
CA THR A 18 13.01 4.54 31.44
C THR A 18 11.79 4.22 30.58
N LYS A 19 11.58 2.93 30.31
CA LYS A 19 10.35 2.44 29.65
C LYS A 19 9.09 2.75 30.45
N LYS A 20 9.21 2.89 31.78
CA LYS A 20 8.11 3.29 32.66
C LYS A 20 7.61 4.70 32.30
N GLN A 21 8.50 5.66 32.13
CA GLN A 21 8.14 7.01 31.68
C GLN A 21 7.49 6.98 30.29
N ALA A 22 7.97 6.13 29.38
CA ALA A 22 7.34 5.96 28.07
C ALA A 22 5.90 5.41 28.17
N ALA A 23 5.69 4.43 29.05
CA ALA A 23 4.36 3.89 29.34
C ALA A 23 3.42 4.94 29.94
N GLU A 24 3.88 5.67 30.96
CA GLU A 24 3.12 6.75 31.60
C GLU A 24 2.78 7.86 30.61
N THR A 25 3.69 8.18 29.68
CA THR A 25 3.44 9.17 28.62
C THR A 25 2.36 8.70 27.66
N LEU A 26 2.44 7.44 27.20
CA LEU A 26 1.43 6.88 26.31
C LEU A 26 0.05 6.83 26.98
N ASP A 27 0.01 6.40 28.24
CA ASP A 27 -1.24 6.33 29.01
C ASP A 27 -1.85 7.72 29.22
N ALA A 28 -1.04 8.72 29.60
CA ALA A 28 -1.51 10.10 29.74
C ALA A 28 -2.11 10.66 28.44
N ILE A 29 -1.56 10.32 27.27
CA ILE A 29 -2.12 10.73 25.97
C ILE A 29 -3.50 10.07 25.74
N LEU A 30 -3.61 8.77 25.99
CA LEU A 30 -4.85 8.02 25.78
C LEU A 30 -5.95 8.47 26.75
N ASP A 31 -5.60 8.74 28.00
CA ASP A 31 -6.50 9.25 29.03
C ASP A 31 -6.97 10.66 28.66
N SER A 32 -6.06 11.55 28.27
CA SER A 32 -6.41 12.91 27.84
C SER A 32 -7.38 12.93 26.65
N ILE A 33 -7.19 12.03 25.67
CA ILE A 33 -8.13 11.88 24.55
C ILE A 33 -9.49 11.41 25.07
N THR A 34 -9.51 10.41 25.95
CA THR A 34 -10.73 9.83 26.50
C THR A 34 -11.54 10.85 27.29
N GLU A 35 -10.89 11.62 28.17
CA GLU A 35 -11.52 12.68 28.97
C GLU A 35 -12.09 13.81 28.10
N ALA A 36 -11.34 14.25 27.09
CA ALA A 36 -11.81 15.26 26.15
C ALA A 36 -13.08 14.79 25.42
N LEU A 37 -13.07 13.57 24.86
CA LEU A 37 -14.25 13.02 24.21
C LEU A 37 -15.43 12.84 25.17
N GLY A 38 -15.17 12.43 26.42
CA GLY A 38 -16.19 12.31 27.46
C GLY A 38 -16.87 13.63 27.81
N SER A 39 -16.14 14.75 27.66
CA SER A 39 -16.63 16.11 27.86
C SER A 39 -17.36 16.69 26.64
N GLY A 40 -17.42 15.94 25.53
CA GLY A 40 -18.00 16.40 24.27
C GLY A 40 -17.03 17.19 23.39
N ASP A 41 -15.77 17.32 23.80
CA ASP A 41 -14.73 17.99 23.02
C ASP A 41 -14.22 17.09 21.88
N ARG A 42 -13.53 17.74 20.95
CA ARG A 42 -12.85 17.11 19.82
C ARG A 42 -11.35 17.26 19.97
N VAL A 43 -10.60 16.18 19.76
CA VAL A 43 -9.13 16.20 19.75
C VAL A 43 -8.62 16.12 18.32
N ALA A 44 -8.03 17.19 17.83
CA ALA A 44 -7.42 17.25 16.51
C ALA A 44 -5.89 17.18 16.60
N LEU A 45 -5.30 16.09 16.10
CA LEU A 45 -3.86 15.91 15.99
C LEU A 45 -3.44 16.26 14.57
N ARG A 46 -2.74 17.39 14.41
CA ARG A 46 -2.26 17.89 13.11
C ARG A 46 -1.46 16.79 12.39
N ASN A 47 -1.66 16.65 11.09
CA ASN A 47 -1.02 15.66 10.22
C ASN A 47 -1.35 14.18 10.52
N PHE A 48 -2.10 13.88 11.58
CA PHE A 48 -2.51 12.52 11.93
C PHE A 48 -4.01 12.31 11.72
N GLY A 49 -4.85 13.07 12.42
CA GLY A 49 -6.29 12.90 12.33
C GLY A 49 -7.05 13.56 13.46
N THR A 50 -8.29 13.15 13.63
CA THR A 50 -9.21 13.72 14.62
C THR A 50 -9.94 12.62 15.35
N PHE A 51 -10.00 12.73 16.67
CA PHE A 51 -10.93 12.00 17.52
C PHE A 51 -12.13 12.88 17.86
N GLU A 52 -13.33 12.35 17.70
CA GLU A 52 -14.58 13.06 17.98
C GLU A 52 -15.67 12.07 18.43
N VAL A 53 -16.67 12.57 19.15
CA VAL A 53 -17.89 11.82 19.42
C VAL A 53 -18.90 12.08 18.30
N ARG A 54 -19.43 11.00 17.71
CA ARG A 54 -20.48 11.08 16.69
C ARG A 54 -21.80 10.59 17.25
N HIS A 55 -22.83 11.42 17.12
CA HIS A 55 -24.20 11.05 17.42
C HIS A 55 -24.79 10.18 16.31
N MET A 56 -25.28 8.99 16.68
CA MET A 56 -25.93 8.04 15.78
C MET A 56 -27.43 8.03 16.07
N ALA A 57 -28.23 8.37 15.06
CA ALA A 57 -29.68 8.31 15.15
C ALA A 57 -30.18 6.86 15.29
N ALA A 58 -31.32 6.70 15.97
CA ALA A 58 -31.98 5.41 16.09
C ALA A 58 -32.31 4.82 14.71
N LYS A 59 -32.07 3.51 14.54
CA LYS A 59 -32.32 2.83 13.27
C LYS A 59 -32.78 1.40 13.46
N LYS A 60 -33.51 0.88 12.47
CA LYS A 60 -33.88 -0.54 12.40
C LYS A 60 -32.67 -1.37 11.96
N GLY A 61 -32.35 -2.39 12.73
CA GLY A 61 -31.35 -3.40 12.43
C GLY A 61 -31.95 -4.80 12.42
N ARG A 62 -31.09 -5.82 12.37
CA ARG A 62 -31.47 -7.23 12.50
C ARG A 62 -30.57 -7.90 13.52
N ASN A 63 -31.12 -8.82 14.30
CA ASN A 63 -30.34 -9.68 15.17
C ASN A 63 -29.45 -10.60 14.29
N PRO A 64 -28.12 -10.59 14.43
CA PRO A 64 -27.24 -11.44 13.62
C PRO A 64 -27.48 -12.95 13.81
N GLN A 65 -28.00 -13.36 14.97
CA GLN A 65 -28.23 -14.77 15.29
C GLN A 65 -29.60 -15.27 14.83
N THR A 66 -30.65 -14.46 14.94
CA THR A 66 -32.03 -14.88 14.64
C THR A 66 -32.62 -14.26 13.37
N GLY A 67 -32.04 -13.15 12.88
CA GLY A 67 -32.54 -12.40 11.73
C GLY A 67 -33.71 -11.45 12.05
N ASP A 68 -34.25 -11.50 13.27
CA ASP A 68 -35.40 -10.71 13.68
C ASP A 68 -35.11 -9.20 13.65
N PRO A 69 -36.11 -8.37 13.30
CA PRO A 69 -35.97 -6.93 13.32
C PRO A 69 -35.77 -6.42 14.75
N ILE A 70 -34.73 -5.61 14.96
CA ILE A 70 -34.45 -4.95 16.23
C ILE A 70 -34.37 -3.43 16.03
N ILE A 71 -34.70 -2.67 17.07
CA ILE A 71 -34.48 -1.22 17.09
C ILE A 71 -33.15 -0.97 17.80
N ILE A 72 -32.20 -0.34 17.11
CA ILE A 72 -30.96 0.13 17.69
C ILE A 72 -31.23 1.57 18.16
N PRO A 73 -31.19 1.84 19.48
CA PRO A 73 -31.46 3.17 20.00
C PRO A 73 -30.39 4.17 19.54
N GLU A 74 -30.75 5.45 19.59
CA GLU A 74 -29.77 6.50 19.37
C GLU A 74 -28.68 6.44 20.45
N HIS A 75 -27.45 6.71 20.05
CA HIS A 75 -26.30 6.66 20.96
C HIS A 75 -25.15 7.47 20.39
N ASN A 76 -24.23 7.82 21.28
CA ASN A 76 -22.97 8.44 20.90
C ASN A 76 -21.90 7.35 20.78
N ARG A 77 -21.00 7.50 19.81
CA ARG A 77 -19.82 6.63 19.69
C ARG A 77 -18.56 7.45 19.42
N PRO A 78 -17.40 7.03 19.95
CA PRO A 78 -16.13 7.60 19.54
C PRO A 78 -15.88 7.27 18.06
N ALA A 79 -15.29 8.22 17.34
CA ALA A 79 -14.89 8.07 15.97
C ALA A 79 -13.52 8.70 15.75
N PHE A 80 -12.72 8.08 14.88
CA PHE A 80 -11.48 8.63 14.38
C PHE A 80 -11.62 8.95 12.89
N SER A 81 -11.27 10.17 12.52
CA SER A 81 -11.18 10.63 11.14
C SER A 81 -9.71 10.81 10.75
N PRO A 82 -9.16 9.99 9.84
CA PRO A 82 -7.77 10.14 9.42
C PRO A 82 -7.56 11.47 8.68
N GLY A 83 -6.47 12.15 8.98
CA GLY A 83 -6.06 13.36 8.26
C GLY A 83 -5.59 13.02 6.85
N LYS A 84 -5.60 14.02 5.95
CA LYS A 84 -5.17 13.84 4.54
C LYS A 84 -3.77 13.26 4.43
N GLU A 85 -2.82 13.78 5.22
CA GLU A 85 -1.43 13.35 5.17
C GLU A 85 -1.25 11.90 5.67
N PHE A 86 -1.87 11.55 6.80
CA PHE A 86 -1.87 10.18 7.30
C PHE A 86 -2.48 9.21 6.28
N ALA A 87 -3.64 9.54 5.71
CA ALA A 87 -4.27 8.72 4.68
C ALA A 87 -3.38 8.54 3.45
N GLU A 88 -2.68 9.59 3.00
CA GLU A 88 -1.76 9.51 1.87
C GLU A 88 -0.57 8.60 2.17
N ARG A 89 0.07 8.75 3.34
CA ARG A 89 1.21 7.92 3.77
C ARG A 89 0.86 6.43 3.79
N ILE A 90 -0.34 6.08 4.26
CA ILE A 90 -0.81 4.68 4.27
C ILE A 90 -1.16 4.19 2.87
N ARG A 91 -1.78 5.04 2.03
CA ARG A 91 -2.07 4.72 0.63
C ARG A 91 -0.80 4.47 -0.18
N THR A 92 0.28 5.16 0.14
CA THR A 92 1.61 4.94 -0.45
C THR A 92 2.38 3.80 0.19
N SER A 93 1.91 3.21 1.30
CA SER A 93 2.62 2.11 1.97
C SER A 93 2.68 0.83 1.13
N ASP A 94 3.83 0.15 1.20
CA ASP A 94 4.39 -0.77 0.21
C ASP A 94 3.46 -1.90 -0.26
N SER A 95 2.51 -2.34 0.58
CA SER A 95 1.62 -3.48 0.27
C SER A 95 0.66 -3.25 -0.91
N TRP A 96 0.23 -2.00 -1.13
CA TRP A 96 -0.64 -1.65 -2.26
C TRP A 96 0.17 -1.35 -3.53
N ASN A 97 1.40 -0.89 -3.37
CA ASN A 97 2.26 -0.47 -4.46
C ASN A 97 2.82 -1.68 -5.23
N TRP A 98 3.26 -2.74 -4.55
CA TRP A 98 3.81 -3.92 -5.24
C TRP A 98 2.76 -4.67 -6.08
N LYS A 99 1.51 -4.78 -5.62
CA LYS A 99 0.41 -5.40 -6.40
C LYS A 99 0.17 -4.68 -7.73
N ARG A 100 0.35 -3.36 -7.73
CA ARG A 100 0.25 -2.54 -8.93
C ARG A 100 1.44 -2.80 -9.86
N ILE A 101 2.66 -2.83 -9.32
CA ILE A 101 3.89 -3.12 -10.08
C ILE A 101 3.83 -4.51 -10.72
N THR A 102 3.42 -5.55 -9.98
CA THR A 102 3.25 -6.91 -10.53
C THR A 102 2.25 -6.94 -11.70
N ARG A 103 1.15 -6.17 -11.60
CA ARG A 103 0.16 -6.06 -12.69
C ARG A 103 0.71 -5.31 -13.91
N GLU A 104 1.48 -4.26 -13.71
CA GLU A 104 2.15 -3.52 -14.79
C GLU A 104 3.15 -4.42 -15.54
N ILE A 105 3.89 -5.27 -14.82
CA ILE A 105 4.80 -6.26 -15.40
C ILE A 105 4.06 -7.32 -16.23
N GLN A 106 2.96 -7.88 -15.70
CA GLN A 106 2.11 -8.83 -16.43
C GLN A 106 1.60 -8.24 -17.75
N LYS A 107 1.06 -7.01 -17.72
CA LYS A 107 0.59 -6.33 -18.93
C LYS A 107 1.71 -6.08 -19.93
N MET A 108 2.90 -5.73 -19.46
CA MET A 108 4.07 -5.54 -20.32
C MET A 108 4.47 -6.86 -20.99
N ARG A 109 4.45 -7.99 -20.26
CA ARG A 109 4.69 -9.32 -20.82
C ARG A 109 3.71 -9.67 -21.94
N GLU A 110 2.42 -9.54 -21.67
CA GLU A 110 1.35 -9.82 -22.66
C GLU A 110 1.50 -8.94 -23.92
N SER A 111 1.85 -7.68 -23.74
CA SER A 111 2.03 -6.73 -24.85
C SER A 111 3.26 -7.06 -25.71
N LEU A 112 4.34 -7.53 -25.08
CA LEU A 112 5.55 -8.00 -25.75
C LEU A 112 5.30 -9.29 -26.52
N GLU A 113 4.70 -10.31 -25.89
CA GLU A 113 4.34 -11.59 -26.54
C GLU A 113 3.47 -11.34 -27.78
N LYS A 114 2.45 -10.48 -27.65
CA LYS A 114 1.62 -10.07 -28.78
C LYS A 114 2.43 -9.40 -29.89
N THR A 115 3.32 -8.47 -29.53
CA THR A 115 4.14 -7.74 -30.51
C THR A 115 5.11 -8.69 -31.24
N THR A 116 5.74 -9.62 -30.52
CA THR A 116 6.62 -10.64 -31.13
C THR A 116 5.83 -11.59 -32.05
N SER A 117 4.62 -11.99 -31.67
CA SER A 117 3.75 -12.80 -32.54
C SER A 117 3.30 -12.05 -33.79
N GLU A 118 3.05 -10.73 -33.70
CA GLU A 118 2.72 -9.89 -34.85
C GLU A 118 3.91 -9.73 -35.80
N MET A 119 5.14 -9.67 -35.28
CA MET A 119 6.37 -9.60 -36.07
C MET A 119 6.63 -10.85 -36.92
N ASP A 120 6.25 -12.04 -36.43
CA ASP A 120 6.42 -13.31 -37.16
C ASP A 120 5.60 -13.38 -38.46
N ILE A 121 4.60 -12.51 -38.58
CA ILE A 121 3.67 -12.43 -39.70
C ILE A 121 3.94 -11.14 -40.53
N ALA A 122 4.92 -10.32 -40.13
CA ALA A 122 5.10 -8.97 -40.65
C ALA A 122 6.06 -8.87 -41.86
N ASN A 123 5.74 -7.94 -42.77
CA ASN A 123 6.56 -7.57 -43.94
C ASN A 123 7.85 -6.84 -43.51
N PRO A 124 9.02 -7.07 -44.15
CA PRO A 124 10.29 -6.36 -43.90
C PRO A 124 10.22 -4.83 -43.76
N GLU A 125 9.27 -4.14 -44.40
CA GLU A 125 9.06 -2.69 -44.25
C GLU A 125 8.58 -2.27 -42.85
N SER A 126 7.99 -3.19 -42.08
CA SER A 126 7.49 -2.94 -40.72
C SER A 126 8.58 -3.02 -39.64
N ARG A 127 9.83 -3.34 -40.02
CA ARG A 127 10.94 -3.56 -39.08
C ARG A 127 11.19 -2.36 -38.16
N ASP A 128 11.19 -1.15 -38.71
CA ASP A 128 11.42 0.08 -37.94
C ASP A 128 10.31 0.38 -36.92
N TYR A 129 9.06 0.05 -37.26
CA TYR A 129 7.92 0.19 -36.34
C TYR A 129 8.11 -0.69 -35.10
N TYR A 130 8.44 -1.96 -35.29
CA TYR A 130 8.62 -2.91 -34.19
C TYR A 130 9.87 -2.59 -33.36
N SER A 131 10.95 -2.13 -33.98
CA SER A 131 12.15 -1.64 -33.27
C SER A 131 11.83 -0.47 -32.33
N ARG A 132 11.03 0.51 -32.79
CA ARG A 132 10.60 1.65 -31.94
C ARG A 132 9.70 1.20 -30.78
N LYS A 133 8.80 0.24 -31.03
CA LYS A 133 7.90 -0.32 -30.01
C LYS A 133 8.68 -1.09 -28.94
N ILE A 134 9.66 -1.90 -29.35
CA ILE A 134 10.61 -2.63 -28.49
C ILE A 134 11.40 -1.67 -27.59
N ALA A 135 11.96 -0.59 -28.16
CA ALA A 135 12.68 0.43 -27.39
C ALA A 135 11.78 1.14 -26.36
N GLY A 136 10.48 1.29 -26.65
CA GLY A 136 9.48 1.81 -25.71
C GLY A 136 9.29 0.90 -24.50
N TYR A 137 9.15 -0.40 -24.72
CA TYR A 137 9.02 -1.38 -23.64
C TYR A 137 10.27 -1.44 -22.76
N GLN A 138 11.48 -1.31 -23.34
CA GLN A 138 12.73 -1.26 -22.57
C GLN A 138 12.78 -0.06 -21.60
N ARG A 139 12.23 1.09 -21.98
CA ARG A 139 12.13 2.25 -21.08
C ARG A 139 11.16 1.99 -19.93
N SER A 140 9.97 1.44 -20.22
CA SER A 140 8.98 1.08 -19.19
C SER A 140 9.53 0.05 -18.21
N TYR A 141 10.30 -0.92 -18.71
CA TYR A 141 11.03 -1.89 -17.90
C TYR A 141 12.01 -1.22 -16.93
N ASN A 142 12.87 -0.30 -17.41
CA ASN A 142 13.86 0.37 -16.57
C ASN A 142 13.18 1.22 -15.48
N GLU A 143 12.05 1.86 -15.81
CA GLU A 143 11.24 2.61 -14.83
C GLU A 143 10.67 1.70 -13.73
N LEU A 144 10.18 0.52 -14.09
CA LEU A 144 9.66 -0.46 -13.13
C LEU A 144 10.77 -1.03 -12.22
N VAL A 145 11.96 -1.29 -12.76
CA VAL A 145 13.14 -1.72 -12.00
C VAL A 145 13.55 -0.63 -11.00
N GLY A 146 13.65 0.63 -11.42
CA GLY A 146 13.99 1.73 -10.51
C GLY A 146 12.97 1.91 -9.38
N LYS A 147 11.68 1.74 -9.67
CA LYS A 147 10.63 1.71 -8.62
C LYS A 147 10.88 0.58 -7.62
N LEU A 148 11.19 -0.62 -8.11
CA LEU A 148 11.44 -1.81 -7.28
C LEU A 148 12.70 -1.71 -6.41
N GLU A 149 13.79 -1.18 -6.95
CA GLU A 149 15.04 -0.97 -6.21
C GLU A 149 14.85 0.02 -5.06
N GLY A 150 14.04 1.06 -5.26
CA GLY A 150 13.63 1.96 -4.18
C GLY A 150 12.92 1.25 -3.01
N TYR A 151 12.19 0.17 -3.28
CA TYR A 151 11.55 -0.66 -2.23
C TYR A 151 12.49 -1.70 -1.63
N ALA A 152 13.53 -2.15 -2.33
CA ALA A 152 14.47 -3.16 -1.84
C ALA A 152 15.26 -2.69 -0.60
N HIS A 153 15.35 -1.38 -0.39
CA HIS A 153 15.95 -0.78 0.81
C HIS A 153 15.05 -0.87 2.06
N ALA A 154 13.75 -1.15 1.90
CA ALA A 154 12.80 -1.41 3.00
C ALA A 154 12.75 -2.93 3.29
N GLY A 155 13.59 -3.40 4.21
CA GLY A 155 13.88 -4.82 4.42
C GLY A 155 12.70 -5.73 4.84
N GLY A 156 12.69 -6.97 4.35
CA GLY A 156 11.81 -8.04 4.84
C GLY A 156 11.90 -9.34 4.03
N GLY A 157 11.77 -10.51 4.67
CA GLY A 157 11.87 -11.83 4.03
C GLY A 157 10.87 -12.08 2.89
N ALA A 158 9.70 -11.43 2.93
CA ALA A 158 8.71 -11.45 1.85
C ALA A 158 9.23 -10.81 0.54
N LEU A 159 10.18 -9.86 0.61
CA LEU A 159 10.80 -9.29 -0.59
C LEU A 159 11.66 -10.30 -1.35
N ARG A 160 12.20 -11.35 -0.70
CA ARG A 160 13.14 -12.28 -1.35
C ARG A 160 12.43 -13.16 -2.38
N GLU A 161 11.25 -13.66 -2.04
CA GLU A 161 10.42 -14.47 -2.93
C GLU A 161 9.78 -13.62 -4.05
N ILE A 162 9.35 -12.40 -3.71
CA ILE A 162 8.83 -11.41 -4.67
C ILE A 162 9.93 -10.98 -5.65
N LYS A 163 11.16 -10.75 -5.18
CA LYS A 163 12.33 -10.45 -6.00
C LYS A 163 12.62 -11.59 -6.98
N GLY A 164 12.52 -12.84 -6.54
CA GLY A 164 12.66 -14.02 -7.43
C GLY A 164 11.55 -14.10 -8.49
N GLY A 165 10.29 -13.85 -8.13
CA GLY A 165 9.17 -13.83 -9.09
C GLY A 165 9.29 -12.71 -10.12
N LEU A 166 9.70 -11.52 -9.68
CA LEU A 166 9.96 -10.37 -10.54
C LEU A 166 11.13 -10.63 -11.48
N GLN A 167 12.22 -11.17 -10.97
CA GLN A 167 13.43 -11.48 -11.74
C GLN A 167 13.17 -12.53 -12.82
N ARG A 168 12.32 -13.54 -12.56
CA ARG A 168 11.86 -14.48 -13.60
C ARG A 168 11.04 -13.79 -14.69
N ALA A 169 10.09 -12.93 -14.32
CA ALA A 169 9.31 -12.17 -15.31
C ALA A 169 10.20 -11.22 -16.14
N LEU A 170 11.25 -10.70 -15.52
CA LEU A 170 12.30 -9.89 -16.12
C LEU A 170 13.12 -10.66 -17.18
N GLU A 171 13.53 -11.88 -16.81
CA GLU A 171 14.27 -12.81 -17.67
C GLU A 171 13.41 -13.24 -18.86
N GLU A 172 12.14 -13.59 -18.65
CA GLU A 172 11.20 -13.96 -19.72
C GLU A 172 11.03 -12.85 -20.76
N VAL A 173 10.89 -11.60 -20.30
CA VAL A 173 10.79 -10.41 -21.15
C VAL A 173 12.09 -10.18 -21.93
N THR A 174 13.22 -10.31 -21.25
CA THR A 174 14.56 -10.16 -21.87
C THR A 174 14.78 -11.21 -22.95
N ASP A 175 14.36 -12.45 -22.71
CA ASP A 175 14.48 -13.52 -23.69
C ASP A 175 13.51 -13.36 -24.85
N ALA A 176 12.31 -12.81 -24.61
CA ALA A 176 11.40 -12.42 -25.69
C ALA A 176 12.01 -11.35 -26.60
N PHE A 177 12.73 -10.37 -26.04
CA PHE A 177 13.46 -9.38 -26.82
C PHE A 177 14.60 -9.98 -27.64
N LYS A 178 15.41 -10.87 -27.05
CA LYS A 178 16.49 -11.55 -27.79
C LYS A 178 15.93 -12.36 -28.96
N ARG A 179 14.86 -13.14 -28.73
CA ARG A 179 14.16 -13.87 -29.79
C ARG A 179 13.60 -12.96 -30.89
N ALA A 180 13.13 -11.77 -30.54
CA ALA A 180 12.67 -10.79 -31.52
C ALA A 180 13.84 -10.16 -32.28
N ALA A 181 14.96 -9.88 -31.59
CA ALA A 181 16.19 -9.34 -32.17
C ALA A 181 16.82 -10.30 -33.18
N ASP A 182 16.85 -11.60 -32.86
CA ASP A 182 17.40 -12.67 -33.73
C ASP A 182 16.58 -12.87 -35.03
N LYS A 183 15.37 -12.30 -35.11
CA LYS A 183 14.52 -12.36 -36.31
C LYS A 183 14.72 -11.18 -37.27
N PHE A 184 15.53 -10.19 -36.89
CA PHE A 184 15.93 -9.07 -37.76
C PHE A 184 17.19 -9.40 -38.56
#